data_AF-A8JGL0-F1
#
_entry.id   AF-A8JGL0-F1
#
_cell.length_a   1.000
_cell.length_b   1.000
_cell.length_c   1.000
_cell.angle_alpha   90.00
_cell.angle_beta   90.00
_cell.angle_gamma   90.00
#
_symmetry.space_group_name_H-M   'P 1'
#
loop_
_entity.id
_entity.type
_entity.pdbx_description
1 polymer ?
#
loop_
_entity_poly.entity_id
_entity_poly.type
_entity_poly.pdbx_seq_one_letter_code
_entity_poly.pdbx_strand_id
1 'polypeptide(L)'
;MAVRFSQTPCVKPALGARRRVASRVICSASTGSVACTSRRSLLLAGLIAVPAAELLLPSVRPAHAETQSFAEDAVDEYSRLEASGKLTNAKALENIRSKFNFKRSIDGRVFVKSSKGTFFAVRLDMEVPGAMLFRDSSNGQIFALQTTTLQQIDLSNDQVVILLLSDGEWEREMSPIQFDDDAGKTTTLTLSENDFRNVVGLISMAEGAEAGQEAK
;
A
#
# COMPACT_ATOMS: atom_id res chain seq x y z
N MET A 1 20.30 45.45 28.68
CA MET A 1 20.78 44.13 28.22
C MET A 1 19.61 43.43 27.55
N ALA A 2 19.55 43.47 26.22
CA ALA A 2 18.64 42.72 25.36
C ALA A 2 19.20 42.86 23.94
N VAL A 3 19.77 41.78 23.42
CA VAL A 3 20.46 41.74 22.13
C VAL A 3 19.42 41.60 21.01
N ARG A 4 19.39 42.57 20.11
CA ARG A 4 18.62 42.58 18.85
C ARG A 4 19.35 41.74 17.82
N PHE A 5 18.65 40.81 17.17
CA PHE A 5 19.14 40.14 15.96
C PHE A 5 18.74 40.96 14.72
N SER A 6 19.73 41.22 13.86
CA SER A 6 19.60 42.01 12.64
C SER A 6 18.80 41.27 11.57
N GLN A 7 17.84 41.98 10.97
CA GLN A 7 17.18 41.56 9.74
C GLN A 7 18.12 41.77 8.55
N THR A 8 18.45 40.69 7.84
CA THR A 8 18.92 40.76 6.45
C THR A 8 17.71 40.71 5.50
N PRO A 9 17.75 41.45 4.37
CA PRO A 9 16.60 41.61 3.50
C PRO A 9 16.24 40.33 2.73
N CYS A 10 14.95 39.99 2.74
CA CYS A 10 14.34 38.98 1.91
C CYS A 10 14.49 39.32 0.42
N VAL A 11 15.26 38.52 -0.31
CA VAL A 11 15.13 38.39 -1.76
C VAL A 11 13.78 37.70 -2.01
N LYS A 12 12.87 38.38 -2.72
CA LYS A 12 11.60 37.81 -3.18
C LYS A 12 11.89 36.72 -4.23
N PRO A 13 11.56 35.44 -4.02
CA PRO A 13 11.38 34.53 -5.14
C PRO A 13 10.06 34.91 -5.82
N ALA A 14 10.12 35.06 -7.15
CA ALA A 14 8.97 35.27 -7.99
C ALA A 14 7.93 34.17 -7.73
N LEU A 15 6.69 34.58 -7.42
CA LEU A 15 5.53 33.72 -7.40
C LEU A 15 5.30 33.19 -8.82
N GLY A 16 5.92 32.05 -9.14
CA GLY A 16 5.49 31.23 -10.25
C GLY A 16 4.12 30.67 -9.89
N ALA A 17 3.10 31.02 -10.67
CA ALA A 17 1.75 30.51 -10.55
C ALA A 17 1.77 28.97 -10.55
N ARG A 18 1.64 28.36 -9.38
CA ARG A 18 1.39 26.92 -9.25
C ARG A 18 0.00 26.64 -9.78
N ARG A 19 -0.06 26.20 -11.04
CA ARG A 19 -1.22 25.56 -11.64
C ARG A 19 -1.58 24.38 -10.74
N ARG A 20 -2.71 24.44 -10.04
CA ARG A 20 -3.28 23.25 -9.39
C ARG A 20 -3.69 22.32 -10.52
N VAL A 21 -2.87 21.32 -10.81
CA VAL A 21 -3.28 20.21 -11.67
C VAL A 21 -4.18 19.35 -10.80
N ALA A 22 -5.49 19.46 -11.00
CA ALA A 22 -6.44 18.49 -10.51
C ALA A 22 -6.28 17.22 -11.36
N SER A 23 -5.22 16.45 -11.11
CA SER A 23 -5.04 15.14 -11.72
C SER A 23 -5.89 14.15 -10.95
N ARG A 24 -6.87 13.59 -11.65
CA ARG A 24 -7.72 12.51 -11.19
C ARG A 24 -6.82 11.27 -11.06
N VAL A 25 -6.56 10.83 -9.83
CA VAL A 25 -5.87 9.56 -9.58
C VAL A 25 -6.89 8.45 -9.72
N ILE A 26 -6.69 7.56 -10.69
CA ILE A 26 -7.56 6.41 -10.93
C ILE A 26 -6.86 5.20 -10.32
N CYS A 27 -7.38 4.73 -9.18
CA CYS A 27 -7.04 3.41 -8.66
C CYS A 27 -7.83 2.37 -9.44
N SER A 28 -7.20 1.71 -10.41
CA SER A 28 -7.83 0.61 -11.15
C SER A 28 -7.89 -0.64 -10.27
N ALA A 29 -9.02 -0.86 -9.61
CA ALA A 29 -9.34 -2.16 -9.03
C ALA A 29 -9.58 -3.16 -10.18
N SER A 30 -8.82 -4.25 -10.25
CA SER A 30 -9.00 -5.29 -11.26
C SER A 30 -10.24 -6.14 -10.91
N THR A 31 -11.41 -5.72 -11.37
CA THR A 31 -12.58 -6.60 -11.42
C THR A 31 -12.53 -7.43 -12.71
N GLY A 32 -12.44 -8.74 -12.55
CA GLY A 32 -12.48 -9.70 -13.65
C GLY A 32 -13.78 -9.55 -14.45
N SER A 33 -13.63 -9.12 -15.71
CA SER A 33 -14.70 -8.96 -16.69
C SER A 33 -15.25 -10.32 -17.12
N VAL A 34 -16.51 -10.60 -16.78
CA VAL A 34 -17.26 -11.75 -17.29
C VAL A 34 -17.77 -11.41 -18.70
N ALA A 35 -17.33 -12.18 -19.68
CA ALA A 35 -17.72 -12.01 -21.08
C ALA A 35 -19.23 -12.29 -21.25
N CYS A 36 -19.91 -11.33 -21.87
CA CYS A 36 -21.30 -11.40 -22.25
C CYS A 36 -21.39 -11.88 -23.71
N THR A 37 -21.86 -13.10 -23.95
CA THR A 37 -22.27 -13.56 -25.28
C THR A 37 -23.75 -13.91 -25.26
N SER A 38 -24.52 -13.00 -25.86
CA SER A 38 -25.91 -13.19 -26.26
C SER A 38 -25.96 -13.92 -27.60
N ARG A 39 -26.76 -15.00 -27.71
CA ARG A 39 -27.89 -15.10 -28.66
C ARG A 39 -28.52 -16.50 -28.72
N ARG A 40 -29.86 -16.45 -28.66
CA ARG A 40 -30.89 -17.28 -29.32
C ARG A 40 -31.32 -18.61 -28.70
N SER A 41 -32.60 -18.57 -28.28
CA SER A 41 -33.52 -19.65 -28.02
C SER A 41 -33.59 -20.70 -29.13
N LEU A 42 -33.74 -21.96 -28.72
CA LEU A 42 -34.54 -22.98 -29.39
C LEU A 42 -35.07 -23.95 -28.34
N LEU A 43 -36.39 -24.06 -28.25
CA LEU A 43 -37.15 -25.03 -27.46
C LEU A 43 -36.87 -26.44 -28.00
N LEU A 44 -36.50 -27.37 -27.13
CA LEU A 44 -36.77 -28.79 -27.36
C LEU A 44 -36.95 -29.52 -26.03
N ALA A 45 -38.12 -30.14 -25.87
CA ALA A 45 -38.48 -30.99 -24.76
C ALA A 45 -37.59 -32.25 -24.71
N GLY A 46 -37.12 -32.61 -23.53
CA GLY A 46 -36.35 -33.82 -23.29
C GLY A 46 -36.24 -34.10 -21.79
N LEU A 47 -37.14 -34.91 -21.28
CA LEU A 47 -37.12 -35.45 -19.92
C LEU A 47 -35.98 -36.47 -19.84
N ILE A 48 -34.85 -36.08 -19.26
CA ILE A 48 -33.74 -36.99 -18.93
C ILE A 48 -33.47 -36.83 -17.44
N ALA A 49 -33.65 -37.92 -16.70
CA ALA A 49 -33.29 -38.05 -15.31
C ALA A 49 -31.77 -37.88 -15.16
N VAL A 50 -31.34 -36.85 -14.44
CA VAL A 50 -29.93 -36.62 -14.10
C VAL A 50 -29.67 -37.32 -12.75
N PRO A 51 -28.72 -38.26 -12.66
CA PRO A 51 -28.30 -38.82 -11.38
C PRO A 51 -27.66 -37.71 -10.54
N ALA A 52 -28.02 -37.65 -9.26
CA ALA A 52 -27.39 -36.78 -8.27
C ALA A 52 -25.91 -37.18 -8.12
N ALA A 53 -25.04 -36.57 -8.92
CA ALA A 53 -23.63 -36.53 -8.65
C ALA A 53 -23.44 -35.57 -7.46
N GLU A 54 -23.13 -36.13 -6.29
CA GLU A 54 -22.55 -35.39 -5.18
C GLU A 54 -21.35 -34.59 -5.72
N LEU A 55 -21.56 -33.30 -5.90
CA LEU A 55 -20.48 -32.34 -6.10
C LEU A 55 -19.69 -32.30 -4.79
N LEU A 56 -18.68 -33.16 -4.70
CA LEU A 56 -17.51 -32.95 -3.86
C LEU A 56 -16.84 -31.65 -4.33
N LEU A 57 -17.36 -30.53 -3.85
CA LEU A 57 -16.68 -29.26 -3.92
C LEU A 57 -15.35 -29.47 -3.19
N PRO A 58 -14.19 -29.30 -3.85
CA PRO A 58 -12.93 -29.24 -3.13
C PRO A 58 -13.09 -28.11 -2.12
N SER A 59 -12.98 -28.45 -0.84
CA SER A 59 -12.87 -27.48 0.23
C SER A 59 -11.67 -26.61 -0.08
N VAL A 60 -11.92 -25.46 -0.69
CA VAL A 60 -10.93 -24.41 -0.90
C VAL A 60 -10.60 -23.93 0.50
N ARG A 61 -9.59 -24.53 1.11
CA ARG A 61 -8.97 -23.98 2.32
C ARG A 61 -8.58 -22.54 1.99
N PRO A 62 -9.01 -21.55 2.79
CA PRO A 62 -8.53 -20.20 2.60
C PRO A 62 -7.02 -20.21 2.82
N ALA A 63 -6.25 -19.80 1.81
CA ALA A 63 -4.79 -19.71 1.84
C ALA A 63 -4.26 -18.72 2.90
N HIS A 64 -5.14 -18.04 3.63
CA HIS A 64 -4.82 -17.07 4.67
C HIS A 64 -4.44 -17.69 6.03
N ALA A 65 -4.70 -18.99 6.26
CA ALA A 65 -4.49 -19.60 7.57
C ALA A 65 -3.02 -19.91 7.91
N GLU A 66 -2.18 -20.22 6.92
CA GLU A 66 -0.76 -20.55 7.15
C GLU A 66 0.12 -19.30 7.26
N THR A 67 -0.30 -18.17 6.67
CA THR A 67 0.48 -16.94 6.72
C THR A 67 0.36 -16.21 8.05
N GLN A 68 -0.81 -16.28 8.69
CA GLN A 68 -1.03 -15.66 10.00
C GLN A 68 -0.09 -16.23 11.07
N SER A 69 0.22 -17.53 11.03
CA SER A 69 1.11 -18.14 12.03
C SER A 69 2.54 -17.59 11.96
N PHE A 70 3.05 -17.27 10.77
CA PHE A 70 4.42 -16.74 10.65
C PHE A 70 4.54 -15.34 11.26
N ALA A 71 3.57 -14.46 10.97
CA ALA A 71 3.58 -13.10 11.50
C ALA A 71 3.39 -13.09 13.03
N GLU A 72 2.53 -13.95 13.55
CA GLU A 72 2.33 -14.14 15.00
C GLU A 72 3.61 -14.66 15.68
N ASP A 73 4.23 -15.71 15.14
CA ASP A 73 5.50 -16.25 15.65
C ASP A 73 6.61 -15.19 15.67
N ALA A 74 6.66 -14.33 14.64
CA ALA A 74 7.64 -13.24 14.54
C ALA A 74 7.41 -12.17 15.61
N VAL A 75 6.16 -11.80 15.88
CA VAL A 75 5.79 -10.84 16.93
C VAL A 75 6.07 -11.43 18.32
N ASP A 76 5.78 -12.70 18.55
CA ASP A 76 6.07 -13.39 19.81
C ASP A 76 7.58 -13.48 20.07
N GLU A 77 8.37 -13.78 19.05
CA GLU A 77 9.82 -13.77 19.16
C GLU A 77 10.34 -12.38 19.54
N TYR A 78 9.87 -11.33 18.85
CA TYR A 78 10.23 -9.95 19.16
C TYR A 78 9.88 -9.58 20.61
N SER A 79 8.65 -9.87 21.03
CA SER A 79 8.14 -9.58 22.38
C SER A 79 8.98 -10.26 23.46
N ARG A 80 9.39 -11.51 23.23
CA ARG A 80 10.27 -12.24 24.15
C ARG A 80 11.68 -11.63 24.24
N LEU A 81 12.24 -11.18 23.12
CA LEU A 81 13.55 -10.53 23.09
C LEU A 81 13.52 -9.16 23.78
N GLU A 82 12.43 -8.42 23.60
CA GLU A 82 12.17 -7.16 24.30
C GLU A 82 12.03 -7.37 25.81
N ALA A 83 11.17 -8.30 26.24
CA ALA A 83 10.95 -8.62 27.65
C ALA A 83 12.21 -9.13 28.37
N SER A 84 13.09 -9.83 27.66
CA SER A 84 14.38 -10.28 28.20
C SER A 84 15.47 -9.21 28.19
N GLY A 85 15.18 -7.98 27.74
CA GLY A 85 16.14 -6.87 27.70
C GLY A 85 17.26 -7.04 26.65
N LYS A 86 17.11 -7.98 25.70
CA LYS A 86 18.12 -8.26 24.67
C LYS A 86 18.12 -7.23 23.54
N LEU A 87 17.08 -6.41 23.43
CA LEU A 87 16.92 -5.36 22.42
C LEU A 87 17.38 -3.96 22.90
N THR A 88 18.30 -3.91 23.87
CA THR A 88 18.78 -2.63 24.46
C THR A 88 19.83 -1.91 23.62
N ASN A 89 20.50 -2.62 22.70
CA ASN A 89 21.54 -2.06 21.84
C ASN A 89 21.00 -1.81 20.43
N ALA A 90 21.35 -0.68 19.82
CA ALA A 90 21.03 -0.36 18.42
C ALA A 90 21.41 -1.49 17.45
N LYS A 91 22.55 -2.15 17.64
CA LYS A 91 22.96 -3.28 16.81
C LYS A 91 22.03 -4.49 16.95
N ALA A 92 21.54 -4.76 18.16
CA ALA A 92 20.60 -5.85 18.39
C ALA A 92 19.25 -5.56 17.72
N LEU A 93 18.79 -4.30 17.78
CA LEU A 93 17.61 -3.83 17.06
C LEU A 93 17.78 -3.96 15.54
N GLU A 94 18.91 -3.53 14.98
CA GLU A 94 19.16 -3.67 13.55
C GLU A 94 19.22 -5.14 13.09
N ASN A 95 19.78 -6.03 13.91
CA ASN A 95 19.83 -7.45 13.61
C ASN A 95 18.43 -8.08 13.57
N ILE A 96 17.57 -7.79 14.55
CA ILE A 96 16.20 -8.34 14.57
C ILE A 96 15.35 -7.76 13.43
N ARG A 97 15.49 -6.46 13.13
CA ARG A 97 14.81 -5.82 11.99
C ARG A 97 15.24 -6.45 10.67
N SER A 98 16.54 -6.66 10.49
CA SER A 98 17.09 -7.29 9.29
C SER A 98 16.62 -8.74 9.13
N LYS A 99 16.43 -9.47 10.24
CA LYS A 99 15.85 -10.82 10.23
C LYS A 99 14.43 -10.84 9.67
N PHE A 100 13.64 -9.81 9.96
CA PHE A 100 12.27 -9.65 9.45
C PHE A 100 12.19 -8.74 8.21
N ASN A 101 13.27 -8.66 7.43
CA ASN A 101 13.32 -7.95 6.15
C ASN A 101 12.97 -6.46 6.22
N PHE A 102 13.26 -5.76 7.31
CA PHE A 102 13.11 -4.30 7.36
C PHE A 102 14.27 -3.62 8.07
N LYS A 103 14.33 -2.30 7.94
CA LYS A 103 15.26 -1.43 8.67
C LYS A 103 14.59 -0.09 8.95
N ARG A 104 15.17 0.66 9.87
CA ARG A 104 14.82 2.06 10.09
C ARG A 104 15.97 2.97 9.70
N SER A 105 15.65 4.12 9.15
CA SER A 105 16.62 5.22 9.04
C SER A 105 16.77 5.94 10.38
N ILE A 106 17.79 6.80 10.47
CA ILE A 106 18.07 7.60 11.66
C ILE A 106 16.93 8.55 12.04
N ASP A 107 16.11 8.97 11.07
CA ASP A 107 14.89 9.76 11.26
C ASP A 107 13.64 8.91 11.52
N GLY A 108 13.81 7.61 11.79
CA GLY A 108 12.74 6.70 12.22
C GLY A 108 11.89 6.12 11.09
N ARG A 109 12.15 6.45 9.83
CA ARG A 109 11.38 5.96 8.67
C ARG A 109 11.63 4.48 8.44
N VAL A 110 10.58 3.78 8.03
CA VAL A 110 10.61 2.34 7.79
C VAL A 110 10.99 2.06 6.35
N PHE A 111 11.92 1.13 6.15
CA PHE A 111 12.24 0.55 4.85
C PHE A 111 12.07 -0.95 4.93
N VAL A 112 11.26 -1.52 4.04
CA VAL A 112 11.09 -2.97 3.92
C VAL A 112 11.84 -3.49 2.71
N LYS A 113 12.36 -4.70 2.79
CA LYS A 113 13.13 -5.35 1.75
C LYS A 113 12.23 -6.36 1.04
N SER A 114 12.12 -6.22 -0.27
CA SER A 114 11.37 -7.17 -1.07
C SER A 114 12.09 -8.51 -1.21
N SER A 115 11.37 -9.52 -1.69
CA SER A 115 11.86 -10.83 -2.12
C SER A 115 13.03 -10.72 -3.11
N LYS A 116 13.04 -9.67 -3.94
CA LYS A 116 14.12 -9.36 -4.91
C LYS A 116 15.31 -8.63 -4.28
N GLY A 117 15.23 -8.30 -2.99
CA GLY A 117 16.26 -7.58 -2.26
C GLY A 117 16.21 -6.06 -2.40
N THR A 118 15.21 -5.51 -3.08
CA THR A 118 15.02 -4.07 -3.25
C THR A 118 14.36 -3.47 -2.00
N PHE A 119 14.85 -2.33 -1.53
CA PHE A 119 14.23 -1.64 -0.41
C PHE A 119 13.10 -0.71 -0.87
N PHE A 120 11.99 -0.74 -0.16
CA PHE A 120 10.86 0.17 -0.31
C PHE A 120 10.76 1.05 0.93
N ALA A 121 10.72 2.37 0.74
CA ALA A 121 10.41 3.29 1.83
C ALA A 121 8.89 3.26 2.07
N VAL A 122 8.49 3.04 3.32
CA VAL A 122 7.08 2.90 3.71
C VAL A 122 6.64 4.09 4.52
N ARG A 123 5.44 4.59 4.24
CA ARG A 123 4.77 5.62 5.03
C ARG A 123 3.27 5.40 5.01
N LEU A 124 2.57 6.06 5.93
CA LEU A 124 1.12 6.14 5.91
C LEU A 124 0.68 7.22 4.91
N ASP A 125 -0.47 6.98 4.28
CA ASP A 125 -1.24 8.04 3.64
C ASP A 125 -2.02 8.78 4.74
N MET A 126 -1.90 10.11 4.80
CA MET A 126 -2.61 10.90 5.81
C MET A 126 -4.06 11.21 5.42
N GLU A 127 -4.45 10.96 4.17
CA GLU A 127 -5.81 11.22 3.65
C GLU A 127 -6.71 9.99 3.75
N VAL A 128 -6.14 8.79 3.61
CA VAL A 128 -6.89 7.52 3.58
C VAL A 128 -6.48 6.64 4.75
N PRO A 129 -7.34 6.47 5.78
CA PRO A 129 -7.08 5.57 6.89
C PRO A 129 -6.80 4.14 6.41
N GLY A 130 -5.80 3.51 7.03
CA GLY A 130 -5.36 2.15 6.69
C GLY A 130 -4.60 2.02 5.35
N ALA A 131 -4.39 3.12 4.62
CA ALA A 131 -3.57 3.12 3.41
C ALA A 131 -2.10 3.42 3.72
N MET A 132 -1.23 2.64 3.08
CA MET A 132 0.21 2.75 3.13
C MET A 132 0.73 3.06 1.72
N LEU A 133 1.74 3.92 1.65
CA LEU A 133 2.45 4.25 0.43
C LEU A 133 3.85 3.62 0.49
N PHE A 134 4.23 2.99 -0.60
CA PHE A 134 5.51 2.33 -0.79
C PHE A 134 6.25 3.02 -1.93
N ARG A 135 7.47 3.48 -1.66
CA ARG A 135 8.36 4.01 -2.69
C ARG A 135 9.50 3.04 -2.94
N ASP A 136 9.61 2.53 -4.16
CA ASP A 136 10.77 1.76 -4.59
C ASP A 136 12.03 2.64 -4.54
N SER A 137 13.03 2.24 -3.77
CA SER A 137 14.26 3.04 -3.59
C SER A 137 15.14 3.06 -4.85
N SER A 138 14.96 2.11 -5.77
CA SER A 138 15.77 1.98 -6.98
C SER A 138 15.30 2.89 -8.12
N ASN A 139 13.99 3.01 -8.33
CA ASN A 139 13.40 3.73 -9.47
C ASN A 139 12.41 4.84 -9.06
N GLY A 140 12.06 4.94 -7.77
CA GLY A 140 11.16 5.97 -7.25
C GLY A 140 9.68 5.75 -7.53
N GLN A 141 9.27 4.61 -8.11
CA GLN A 141 7.86 4.28 -8.34
C GLN A 141 7.10 4.16 -7.03
N ILE A 142 5.86 4.66 -7.05
CA ILE A 142 4.97 4.67 -5.88
C ILE A 142 3.88 3.62 -6.03
N PHE A 143 3.70 2.85 -4.98
CA PHE A 143 2.66 1.85 -4.83
C PHE A 143 1.82 2.18 -3.60
N ALA A 144 0.56 1.77 -3.63
CA ALA A 144 -0.37 1.86 -2.53
C ALA A 144 -0.76 0.46 -2.06
N LEU A 145 -0.90 0.30 -0.74
CA LEU A 145 -1.48 -0.87 -0.11
C LEU A 145 -2.52 -0.38 0.88
N GLN A 146 -3.77 -0.86 0.75
CA GLN A 146 -4.84 -0.50 1.67
C GLN A 146 -5.24 -1.73 2.47
N THR A 147 -5.08 -1.64 3.80
CA THR A 147 -5.57 -2.69 4.69
C THR A 147 -7.05 -2.46 4.99
N THR A 148 -7.86 -3.51 4.95
CA THR A 148 -9.29 -3.44 5.29
C THR A 148 -9.53 -3.56 6.80
N THR A 149 -8.62 -4.22 7.50
CA THR A 149 -8.77 -4.56 8.93
C THR A 149 -8.25 -3.48 9.87
N LEU A 150 -7.23 -2.72 9.46
CA LEU A 150 -6.50 -1.80 10.35
C LEU A 150 -6.58 -0.36 9.83
N GLN A 151 -7.55 0.40 10.34
CA GLN A 151 -7.71 1.81 9.98
C GLN A 151 -6.61 2.71 10.57
N GLN A 152 -6.07 2.33 11.73
CA GLN A 152 -5.00 3.03 12.41
C GLN A 152 -3.79 2.12 12.48
N ILE A 153 -2.76 2.46 11.73
CA ILE A 153 -1.48 1.75 11.71
C ILE A 153 -0.45 2.68 12.33
N ASP A 154 0.32 2.20 13.30
CA ASP A 154 1.44 2.95 13.88
C ASP A 154 2.76 2.33 13.42
N LEU A 155 3.37 2.93 12.39
CA LEU A 155 4.67 2.51 11.89
C LEU A 155 5.83 2.87 12.83
N SER A 156 5.60 3.58 13.94
CA SER A 156 6.64 3.84 14.95
C SER A 156 6.94 2.59 15.79
N ASN A 157 6.00 1.64 15.87
CA ASN A 157 6.14 0.38 16.59
C ASN A 157 6.68 -0.74 15.67
N ASP A 158 7.81 -1.36 16.05
CA ASP A 158 8.40 -2.47 15.31
C ASP A 158 7.51 -3.72 15.26
N GLN A 159 6.71 -3.99 16.31
CA GLN A 159 5.78 -5.12 16.32
C GLN A 159 4.72 -4.98 15.24
N VAL A 160 4.20 -3.76 15.03
CA VAL A 160 3.22 -3.47 13.98
C VAL A 160 3.84 -3.64 12.60
N VAL A 161 5.08 -3.18 12.41
CA VAL A 161 5.81 -3.37 11.15
C VAL A 161 6.06 -4.86 10.87
N ILE A 162 6.46 -5.62 11.88
CA ILE A 162 6.68 -7.07 11.76
C ILE A 162 5.37 -7.77 11.40
N LEU A 163 4.30 -7.51 12.14
CA LEU A 163 2.98 -8.12 11.90
C LEU A 163 2.48 -7.87 10.48
N LEU A 164 2.69 -6.66 9.94
CA LEU A 164 2.15 -6.26 8.65
C LEU A 164 3.03 -6.62 7.45
N LEU A 165 4.36 -6.61 7.60
CA LEU A 165 5.27 -6.55 6.46
C LEU A 165 6.37 -7.63 6.46
N SER A 166 6.45 -8.46 7.50
CA SER A 166 7.53 -9.45 7.64
C SER A 166 7.40 -10.67 6.72
N ASP A 167 6.17 -11.01 6.31
CA ASP A 167 5.85 -12.18 5.49
C ASP A 167 6.10 -11.96 3.98
N GLY A 168 6.22 -10.70 3.56
CA GLY A 168 6.38 -10.33 2.15
C GLY A 168 5.09 -10.32 1.33
N GLU A 169 3.94 -10.63 1.93
CA GLU A 169 2.65 -10.68 1.21
C GLU A 169 2.24 -9.33 0.63
N TRP A 170 2.63 -8.25 1.32
CA TRP A 170 2.44 -6.87 0.89
C TRP A 170 2.92 -6.62 -0.55
N GLU A 171 3.92 -7.34 -1.05
CA GLU A 171 4.41 -7.21 -2.43
C GLU A 171 3.36 -7.60 -3.48
N ARG A 172 2.48 -8.56 -3.14
CA ARG A 172 1.45 -9.08 -4.03
C ARG A 172 0.19 -8.22 -3.98
N GLU A 173 -0.05 -7.57 -2.85
CA GLU A 173 -1.24 -6.77 -2.60
C GLU A 173 -1.06 -5.29 -3.00
N MET A 174 0.18 -4.81 -3.07
CA MET A 174 0.43 -3.42 -3.46
C MET A 174 0.06 -3.17 -4.94
N SER A 175 -0.55 -2.01 -5.19
CA SER A 175 -0.95 -1.57 -6.53
C SER A 175 -0.19 -0.30 -6.92
N PRO A 176 0.37 -0.20 -8.15
CA PRO A 176 1.07 1.01 -8.58
C PRO A 176 0.10 2.19 -8.67
N ILE A 177 0.51 3.36 -8.18
CA ILE A 177 -0.26 4.59 -8.35
C ILE A 177 -0.03 5.09 -9.78
N GLN A 178 -1.10 5.26 -10.53
CA GLN A 178 -1.05 5.68 -11.92
C GLN A 178 -1.83 6.99 -12.13
N PHE A 179 -1.39 7.79 -13.08
CA PHE A 179 -2.09 9.00 -13.52
C PHE A 179 -2.04 9.11 -15.04
N ASP A 180 -3.08 9.70 -15.61
CA ASP A 180 -3.13 10.01 -17.04
C ASP A 180 -2.47 11.37 -17.29
N ASP A 181 -1.57 11.42 -18.26
CA ASP A 181 -0.99 12.68 -18.73
C ASP A 181 -1.96 13.47 -19.63
N ASP A 182 -1.58 14.68 -20.01
CA ASP A 182 -2.39 15.54 -20.89
C ASP A 182 -2.65 14.90 -22.29
N ALA A 183 -1.91 13.86 -22.66
CA ALA A 183 -2.08 13.10 -23.89
C ALA A 183 -2.96 11.84 -23.71
N GLY A 184 -3.50 11.62 -22.50
CA GLY A 184 -4.32 10.46 -22.16
C GLY A 184 -3.52 9.16 -22.00
N LYS A 185 -2.20 9.25 -21.82
CA LYS A 185 -1.35 8.10 -21.55
C LYS A 185 -1.22 7.89 -20.05
N THR A 186 -1.56 6.68 -19.62
CA THR A 186 -1.38 6.26 -18.23
C THR A 186 0.10 6.03 -17.91
N THR A 187 0.59 6.68 -16.86
CA THR A 187 1.97 6.55 -16.38
C THR A 187 2.00 6.29 -14.88
N THR A 188 2.98 5.51 -14.44
CA THR A 188 3.19 5.23 -13.00
C THR A 188 3.81 6.44 -12.32
N LEU A 189 3.24 6.83 -11.18
CA LEU A 189 3.76 7.90 -10.36
C LEU A 189 5.15 7.55 -9.86
N THR A 190 6.10 8.45 -10.14
CA THR A 190 7.46 8.37 -9.62
C THR A 190 7.74 9.63 -8.81
N LEU A 191 8.33 9.47 -7.63
CA LEU A 191 8.73 10.59 -6.78
C LEU A 191 10.19 10.46 -6.37
N SER A 192 10.86 11.60 -6.24
CA SER A 192 12.14 11.64 -5.53
C SER A 192 11.93 11.25 -4.06
N GLU A 193 13.00 10.83 -3.38
CA GLU A 193 12.88 10.53 -1.96
C GLU A 193 12.38 11.76 -1.20
N ASN A 194 12.96 12.94 -1.45
CA ASN A 194 12.55 14.17 -0.77
C ASN A 194 11.07 14.52 -1.03
N ASP A 195 10.55 14.36 -2.24
CA ASP A 195 9.15 14.64 -2.52
C ASP A 195 8.24 13.65 -1.79
N PHE A 196 8.58 12.36 -1.84
CA PHE A 196 7.86 11.31 -1.11
C PHE A 196 7.83 11.55 0.41
N ARG A 197 8.90 12.13 0.97
CA ARG A 197 8.96 12.51 2.39
C ARG A 197 7.97 13.63 2.74
N ASN A 198 7.62 14.50 1.79
CA ASN A 198 6.85 15.72 2.01
C ASN A 198 5.39 15.64 1.50
N VAL A 199 5.02 14.56 0.82
CA VAL A 199 3.63 14.26 0.45
C VAL A 199 2.74 14.22 1.70
N VAL A 200 1.48 14.64 1.61
CA VAL A 200 0.50 14.50 2.70
C VAL A 200 -0.34 13.25 2.48
N GLY A 201 -1.04 13.19 1.35
CA GLY A 201 -1.64 11.99 0.79
C GLY A 201 -1.49 11.97 -0.72
N LEU A 202 -1.69 10.79 -1.32
CA LEU A 202 -1.74 10.62 -2.78
C LEU A 202 -3.06 10.02 -3.24
N ILE A 203 -3.73 9.31 -2.34
CA ILE A 203 -4.98 8.64 -2.64
C ILE A 203 -6.10 9.57 -2.16
N SER A 204 -6.93 10.03 -3.09
CA SER A 204 -8.15 10.73 -2.71
C SER A 204 -9.27 9.71 -2.56
N MET A 205 -10.00 9.76 -1.45
CA MET A 205 -11.35 9.16 -1.35
C MET A 205 -12.33 10.00 -2.17
N ALA A 206 -12.11 10.10 -3.49
CA ALA A 206 -13.17 10.55 -4.35
C ALA A 206 -14.20 9.41 -4.38
N GLU A 207 -15.22 9.51 -3.53
CA GLU A 207 -16.47 8.79 -3.68
C GLU A 207 -16.82 8.71 -5.16
N GLY A 208 -17.27 7.55 -5.61
CA GLY A 208 -17.89 7.41 -6.92
C GLY A 208 -19.05 8.38 -7.03
N ALA A 209 -18.77 9.60 -7.48
CA ALA A 209 -19.77 10.50 -7.99
C ALA A 209 -20.29 9.84 -9.25
N GLU A 210 -21.42 9.16 -9.07
CA GLU A 210 -22.27 8.63 -10.11
C GLU A 210 -22.29 9.60 -11.28
N ALA A 211 -21.66 9.19 -12.38
CA ALA A 211 -22.00 9.76 -13.68
C ALA A 211 -23.38 9.20 -14.02
N GLY A 212 -24.42 9.76 -13.39
CA GLY A 212 -25.79 9.66 -13.83
C GLY A 212 -25.86 10.20 -15.25
N GLN A 213 -25.76 9.30 -16.23
CA GLN A 213 -26.19 9.58 -17.58
C GLN A 213 -27.72 9.58 -17.58
N GLU A 214 -28.30 10.76 -17.34
CA GLU A 214 -29.53 11.15 -18.02
C GLU A 214 -29.29 11.01 -19.53
N ALA A 215 -29.90 9.99 -20.13
CA ALA A 215 -30.18 9.98 -21.55
C ALA A 215 -31.69 9.96 -21.72
N LYS A 216 -32.17 11.08 -22.28
CA LYS A 216 -33.56 11.41 -22.65
C LYS A 216 -34.22 10.36 -23.54
#